data_AF-A0A0D6QAR9-F1
#
_entry.id   AF-A0A0D6QAR9-F1
#
_cell.length_a   1.000
_cell.length_b   1.000
_cell.length_c   1.000
_cell.angle_alpha   90.00
_cell.angle_beta   90.00
_cell.angle_gamma   90.00
#
_symmetry.space_group_name_H-M   'P 1'
#
loop_
_entity.id
_entity.type
_entity.pdbx_description
1 polymer ?
#
loop_
_entity_poly.entity_id
_entity_poly.type
_entity_poly.pdbx_seq_one_letter_code
_entity_poly.pdbx_strand_id
1 'polypeptide(L)'
;MIVQDTNFFCDMPADMKYLRDRNPPQNFLEQNMIFVLPQRLRKFRKNLFHVRRTDADATVYAPLFQVRCITEHDPVPEGYDGPFDVFPFYTNPTRRRRRTLDYYVLFLFQDKLSYVRCRDALDELLS
;
A
#
# COMPACT_ATOMS: atom_id res chain seq x y z
N MET A 1 6.64 -7.09 -12.13
CA MET A 1 6.31 -5.69 -11.80
C MET A 1 7.63 -4.99 -11.55
N ILE A 2 7.86 -3.86 -12.23
CA ILE A 2 9.01 -2.98 -12.05
C ILE A 2 8.45 -1.62 -11.64
N VAL A 3 9.02 -0.98 -10.62
CA VAL A 3 8.62 0.38 -10.25
C VAL A 3 9.65 1.35 -10.83
N GLN A 4 9.18 2.35 -11.55
CA GLN A 4 10.03 3.38 -12.14
C GLN A 4 10.85 4.08 -11.04
N ASP A 5 12.14 4.28 -11.29
CA ASP A 5 13.10 4.93 -10.39
C ASP A 5 13.23 4.25 -9.00
N THR A 6 12.80 2.99 -8.86
CA THR A 6 12.89 2.23 -7.62
C THR A 6 13.10 0.74 -7.87
N ASN A 7 14.24 0.24 -7.39
CA ASN A 7 14.55 -1.20 -7.42
C ASN A 7 14.23 -1.92 -6.10
N PHE A 8 13.84 -1.18 -5.07
CA PHE A 8 13.59 -1.71 -3.73
C PHE A 8 12.14 -1.44 -3.31
N PHE A 9 11.28 -2.44 -3.44
CA PHE A 9 9.88 -2.34 -3.08
C PHE A 9 9.35 -3.61 -2.43
N CYS A 10 8.36 -3.48 -1.55
CA CYS A 10 7.63 -4.59 -0.94
C CYS A 10 6.13 -4.43 -1.19
N ASP A 11 5.42 -5.55 -1.33
CA ASP A 11 3.96 -5.56 -1.33
C ASP A 11 3.42 -5.17 0.06
N MET A 12 2.16 -4.70 0.10
CA MET A 12 1.42 -4.61 1.37
C MET A 12 1.22 -5.99 1.99
N PRO A 13 1.26 -6.12 3.32
CA PRO A 13 0.94 -7.39 3.94
C PRO A 13 -0.55 -7.71 3.83
N ALA A 14 -0.88 -9.00 3.93
CA ALA A 14 -2.26 -9.47 3.81
C ALA A 14 -3.18 -9.04 4.97
N ASP A 15 -2.60 -8.73 6.14
CA ASP A 15 -3.30 -8.29 7.34
C ASP A 15 -3.56 -6.77 7.38
N MET A 16 -3.20 -6.06 6.31
CA MET A 16 -3.40 -4.62 6.22
C MET A 16 -4.89 -4.26 6.11
N LYS A 17 -5.26 -3.17 6.78
CA LYS A 17 -6.62 -2.63 6.77
C LYS A 17 -6.65 -1.19 6.31
N TYR A 18 -7.83 -0.63 6.13
CA TYR A 18 -7.99 0.79 5.83
C TYR A 18 -9.22 1.40 6.50
N LEU A 19 -9.17 2.71 6.68
CA LEU A 19 -10.28 3.55 7.08
C LEU A 19 -10.80 4.32 5.87
N ARG A 20 -12.11 4.48 5.80
CA ARG A 20 -12.79 5.23 4.74
C ARG A 20 -13.36 6.52 5.31
N ASP A 21 -13.18 7.62 4.60
CA ASP A 21 -13.86 8.87 4.91
C ASP A 21 -15.38 8.70 4.79
N ARG A 22 -16.14 9.14 5.79
CA ARG A 22 -17.62 9.13 5.78
C ARG A 22 -18.19 10.06 4.72
N ASN A 23 -17.50 11.15 4.42
CA ASN A 23 -17.93 12.18 3.48
C ASN A 23 -16.85 12.40 2.42
N PRO A 24 -16.55 11.38 1.59
CA PRO A 24 -15.46 11.48 0.62
C PRO A 24 -15.78 12.59 -0.40
N PRO A 25 -14.81 13.42 -0.79
CA PRO A 25 -15.00 14.35 -1.89
C PRO A 25 -15.33 13.58 -3.18
N GLN A 26 -16.08 14.20 -4.09
CA GLN A 26 -16.55 13.59 -5.34
C GLN A 26 -15.41 13.05 -6.23
N ASN A 27 -14.20 13.56 -6.05
CA ASN A 27 -13.04 13.21 -6.85
C ASN A 27 -12.03 12.46 -5.99
N PHE A 28 -11.80 11.20 -6.36
CA PHE A 28 -10.69 10.33 -5.95
C PHE A 28 -10.86 9.59 -4.61
N LEU A 29 -11.11 8.28 -4.70
CA LEU A 29 -11.45 7.42 -3.56
C LEU A 29 -10.21 7.06 -2.72
N GLU A 30 -9.04 6.93 -3.37
CA GLU A 30 -7.81 6.38 -2.78
C GLU A 30 -7.00 7.38 -1.97
N GLN A 31 -7.02 8.67 -2.36
CA GLN A 31 -6.31 9.73 -1.62
C GLN A 31 -6.94 10.01 -0.25
N ASN A 32 -8.22 9.67 -0.10
CA ASN A 32 -8.97 9.89 1.12
C ASN A 32 -8.97 8.66 2.05
N MET A 33 -8.43 7.53 1.60
CA MET A 33 -8.27 6.36 2.46
C MET A 33 -7.09 6.55 3.41
N ILE A 34 -7.24 6.08 4.65
CA ILE A 34 -6.14 5.97 5.61
C ILE A 34 -5.85 4.49 5.79
N PHE A 35 -4.65 4.06 5.44
CA PHE A 35 -4.24 2.69 5.66
C PHE A 35 -3.85 2.47 7.12
N VAL A 36 -4.26 1.34 7.69
CA VAL A 36 -3.92 0.92 9.05
C VAL A 36 -2.81 -0.12 8.94
N LEU A 37 -1.63 0.28 9.38
CA LEU A 37 -0.43 -0.54 9.38
C LEU A 37 -0.37 -1.40 10.64
N PRO A 38 -0.03 -2.68 10.49
CA PRO A 38 0.36 -3.50 11.61
C PRO A 38 1.52 -2.87 12.37
N GLN A 39 1.54 -3.04 13.69
CA GLN A 39 2.48 -2.31 14.55
C GLN A 39 3.97 -2.56 14.22
N ARG A 40 4.31 -3.77 13.74
CA ARG A 40 5.67 -4.12 13.30
C ARG A 40 6.18 -3.24 12.14
N LEU A 41 5.27 -2.71 11.31
CA LEU A 41 5.59 -1.88 10.16
C LEU A 41 5.53 -0.38 10.44
N ARG A 42 5.27 0.05 11.69
CA ARG A 42 5.10 1.47 12.06
C ARG A 42 6.22 2.40 11.56
N LYS A 43 7.46 1.89 11.50
CA LYS A 43 8.65 2.66 11.08
C LYS A 43 8.64 2.97 9.58
N PHE A 44 7.88 2.22 8.78
CA PHE A 44 7.81 2.33 7.33
C PHE A 44 6.56 3.07 6.84
N ARG A 45 5.81 3.73 7.73
CA ARG A 45 4.58 4.46 7.38
C ARG A 45 4.74 5.52 6.28
N LYS A 46 5.95 6.05 6.12
CA LYS A 46 6.28 7.03 5.07
C LYS A 46 6.75 6.38 3.76
N ASN A 47 6.82 5.07 3.71
CA ASN A 47 7.30 4.35 2.54
C ASN A 47 6.16 3.79 1.70
N LEU A 48 4.90 4.00 2.08
CA LEU A 48 3.76 3.43 1.36
C LEU A 48 3.23 4.40 0.31
N PHE A 49 3.18 3.94 -0.94
CA PHE A 49 2.80 4.74 -2.09
C PHE A 49 1.75 4.03 -2.93
N HIS A 50 0.83 4.83 -3.45
CA HIS A 50 0.00 4.44 -4.56
C HIS A 50 0.79 4.56 -5.85
N VAL A 51 0.82 3.50 -6.66
CA VAL A 51 1.52 3.44 -7.94
C VAL A 51 0.52 3.12 -9.06
N ARG A 52 0.78 3.64 -10.25
CA ARG A 52 -0.04 3.41 -11.44
C ARG A 52 0.80 2.77 -12.55
N ARG A 53 0.20 1.86 -13.30
CA ARG A 53 0.79 1.32 -14.53
C ARG A 53 1.03 2.42 -15.56
N THR A 54 2.21 2.45 -16.14
CA THR A 54 2.52 3.43 -17.20
C THR A 54 1.90 2.99 -18.53
N ASP A 55 1.54 3.96 -19.37
CA ASP A 55 0.87 3.67 -20.64
C ASP A 55 1.83 3.04 -21.68
N ALA A 56 3.15 3.11 -21.45
CA ALA A 56 4.18 2.63 -22.35
C ALA A 56 4.55 1.15 -22.13
N ASP A 57 4.47 0.64 -20.90
CA ASP A 57 4.85 -0.74 -20.57
C ASP A 57 3.93 -1.30 -19.49
N ALA A 58 3.25 -2.41 -19.81
CA ALA A 58 2.30 -3.05 -18.91
C ALA A 58 2.92 -3.60 -17.61
N THR A 59 4.25 -3.65 -17.53
CA THR A 59 5.00 -4.17 -16.38
C THR A 59 5.65 -3.09 -15.53
N VAL A 60 5.67 -1.83 -15.99
CA VAL A 60 6.28 -0.68 -15.31
C VAL A 60 5.21 0.15 -14.60
N TYR A 61 5.50 0.54 -13.36
CA TYR A 61 4.61 1.32 -12.51
C TYR A 61 5.30 2.60 -12.03
N ALA A 62 4.60 3.73 -12.14
CA ALA A 62 5.08 5.02 -11.65
C ALA A 62 4.42 5.35 -10.29
N PRO A 63 5.19 5.83 -9.29
CA PRO A 63 4.63 6.37 -8.06
C PRO A 63 3.75 7.59 -8.33
N LEU A 64 2.54 7.62 -7.76
CA LEU A 64 1.63 8.77 -7.87
C LEU A 64 1.69 9.64 -6.63
N PHE A 65 1.42 9.07 -5.47
CA PHE A 65 1.41 9.79 -4.20
C PHE A 65 1.64 8.84 -3.02
N GLN A 66 2.19 9.40 -1.94
CA GLN A 66 2.29 8.73 -0.66
C GLN A 66 0.90 8.62 -0.05
N VAL A 67 0.52 7.44 0.44
CA VAL A 67 -0.78 7.25 1.08
C VAL A 67 -0.72 7.61 2.56
N ARG A 68 -1.85 8.01 3.14
CA ARG A 68 -1.94 8.27 4.58
C ARG A 68 -1.96 6.95 5.34
N CYS A 69 -1.15 6.88 6.39
CA CYS A 69 -1.06 5.70 7.24
C CYS A 69 -1.19 6.06 8.72
N ILE A 70 -1.88 5.22 9.47
CA ILE A 70 -1.83 5.13 10.94
C ILE A 70 -1.42 3.71 11.35
N THR A 71 -1.12 3.48 12.61
CA THR A 71 -0.88 2.15 13.17
C THR A 71 -2.12 1.61 13.89
N GLU A 72 -2.17 0.31 14.14
CA GLU A 72 -3.25 -0.33 14.92
C GLU A 72 -3.41 0.21 16.35
N HIS A 73 -2.40 0.90 16.89
CA HIS A 73 -2.46 1.51 18.22
C HIS A 73 -2.75 3.01 18.19
N ASP A 74 -2.72 3.63 17.01
CA ASP A 74 -3.09 5.03 16.87
C ASP A 74 -4.62 5.17 16.97
N PRO A 75 -5.13 6.26 17.57
CA PRO A 75 -6.56 6.51 17.59
C PRO A 75 -7.10 6.70 16.17
N VAL A 76 -8.28 6.12 15.91
CA VAL A 76 -8.99 6.32 14.65
C VAL A 76 -9.41 7.79 14.55
N PRO A 77 -9.02 8.52 13.48
CA PRO A 77 -9.43 9.91 13.32
C PRO A 77 -10.95 10.06 13.20
N GLU A 78 -11.49 11.14 13.75
CA GLU A 78 -12.92 11.48 13.59
C GLU A 78 -13.31 11.61 12.11
N GLY A 79 -14.55 11.26 11.79
CA GLY A 79 -15.07 11.31 10.41
C GLY A 79 -14.71 10.12 9.54
N TYR A 80 -14.00 9.12 10.07
CA TYR A 80 -13.67 7.88 9.37
C TYR A 80 -14.45 6.67 9.89
N ASP A 81 -14.72 5.73 8.97
CA ASP A 81 -15.29 4.41 9.25
C ASP A 81 -14.24 3.31 9.04
N GLY A 82 -14.41 2.18 9.72
CA GLY A 82 -13.55 1.00 9.64
C GLY A 82 -12.97 0.60 11.00
N PRO A 83 -11.85 -0.14 11.04
CA PRO A 83 -11.04 -0.57 9.89
C PRO A 83 -11.71 -1.66 9.06
N PHE A 84 -11.62 -1.54 7.74
CA PHE A 84 -12.08 -2.52 6.76
C PHE A 84 -10.90 -3.33 6.22
N ASP A 85 -11.14 -4.59 5.86
CA ASP A 85 -10.13 -5.42 5.20
C ASP A 85 -9.84 -4.86 3.80
N VAL A 86 -8.57 -4.77 3.43
CA VAL A 86 -8.15 -4.34 2.09
C VAL A 86 -8.60 -5.41 1.08
N PHE A 87 -9.72 -5.14 0.39
CA PHE A 87 -10.29 -6.03 -0.63
C PHE A 87 -9.31 -6.29 -1.80
N PRO A 88 -9.43 -7.41 -2.55
CA PRO A 88 -8.49 -7.86 -3.60
C PRO A 88 -8.25 -6.95 -4.80
N PHE A 89 -8.79 -5.74 -4.80
CA PHE A 89 -8.39 -4.73 -5.77
C PHE A 89 -6.94 -4.26 -5.50
N TYR A 90 -6.44 -4.39 -4.27
CA TYR A 90 -5.03 -4.12 -3.93
C TYR A 90 -4.23 -5.35 -3.49
N THR A 91 -4.88 -6.49 -3.21
CA THR A 91 -4.20 -7.72 -2.76
C THR A 91 -4.02 -8.73 -3.89
N ASN A 92 -2.75 -8.96 -4.24
CA ASN A 92 -2.18 -10.12 -4.94
C ASN A 92 -2.59 -10.37 -6.41
N PRO A 93 -1.87 -9.77 -7.40
CA PRO A 93 -2.07 -10.03 -8.82
C PRO A 93 -1.58 -11.42 -9.28
N THR A 94 -0.91 -12.18 -8.43
CA THR A 94 -0.30 -13.48 -8.80
C THR A 94 -1.31 -14.61 -9.04
N ARG A 95 -2.61 -14.43 -8.70
CA ARG A 95 -3.62 -15.51 -8.77
C ARG A 95 -4.69 -15.40 -9.87
N ARG A 96 -4.81 -14.29 -10.62
CA ARG A 96 -5.84 -14.17 -11.68
C ARG A 96 -5.25 -13.70 -13.01
N ARG A 97 -4.99 -14.67 -13.89
CA ARG A 97 -4.44 -14.57 -15.27
C ARG A 97 -5.09 -13.58 -16.25
N ARG A 98 -6.03 -12.70 -15.86
CA ARG A 98 -6.80 -11.89 -16.83
C ARG A 98 -7.07 -10.42 -16.49
N ARG A 99 -6.59 -9.85 -15.38
CA ARG A 99 -6.66 -8.41 -15.13
C ARG A 99 -5.39 -7.92 -14.44
N THR A 100 -4.47 -7.33 -15.20
CA THR A 100 -3.43 -6.45 -14.63
C THR A 100 -4.14 -5.24 -14.03
N LEU A 101 -4.06 -5.07 -12.71
CA LEU A 101 -4.61 -3.91 -12.03
C LEU A 101 -3.88 -2.66 -12.54
N ASP A 102 -4.62 -1.58 -12.80
CA ASP A 102 -4.02 -0.31 -13.22
C ASP A 102 -3.33 0.43 -12.06
N TYR A 103 -3.66 0.05 -10.82
CA TYR A 103 -3.23 0.70 -9.59
C TYR A 103 -2.82 -0.33 -8.53
N TYR A 104 -1.77 -0.01 -7.77
CA TYR A 104 -1.29 -0.80 -6.63
C TYR A 104 -0.89 0.13 -5.49
N VAL A 105 -0.73 -0.44 -4.31
CA VAL A 105 -0.09 0.24 -3.18
C VAL A 105 1.10 -0.62 -2.72
N LEU A 106 2.28 0.00 -2.68
CA LEU A 106 3.56 -0.67 -2.44
C LEU A 106 4.40 0.14 -1.46
N PHE A 107 5.20 -0.56 -0.65
CA PHE A 107 6.29 0.09 0.05
C PHE A 107 7.44 0.33 -0.92
N LEU A 108 7.89 1.58 -1.03
CA LEU A 108 9.00 2.00 -1.87
C LEU A 108 10.16 2.52 -1.01
N PHE A 109 11.38 2.12 -1.36
CA PHE A 109 12.58 2.46 -0.61
C PHE A 109 13.67 3.01 -1.51
N GLN A 110 14.33 4.07 -1.05
CA GLN A 110 15.50 4.63 -1.71
C GLN A 110 16.78 3.85 -1.40
N ASP A 111 16.82 3.14 -0.27
CA ASP A 111 17.98 2.39 0.19
C ASP A 111 17.68 0.91 0.46
N LYS A 112 18.67 0.07 0.20
CA LYS A 112 18.56 -1.39 0.33
C LYS A 112 18.34 -1.84 1.78
N LEU A 113 18.88 -1.13 2.77
CA LEU A 113 18.82 -1.55 4.17
C LEU A 113 17.40 -1.42 4.72
N SER A 114 16.73 -0.29 4.46
CA SER A 114 15.33 -0.07 4.82
C SER A 114 14.41 -1.09 4.16
N TYR A 115 14.67 -1.40 2.88
CA TYR A 115 13.96 -2.45 2.16
C TYR A 115 14.09 -3.82 2.81
N VAL A 116 15.31 -4.27 3.10
CA VAL A 116 15.55 -5.57 3.76
C VAL A 116 14.82 -5.63 5.10
N ARG A 117 14.92 -4.58 5.91
CA ARG A 117 14.22 -4.52 7.21
C ARG A 117 12.71 -4.60 7.08
N CYS A 118 12.12 -3.94 6.07
CA CYS A 118 10.69 -4.02 5.87
C CYS A 118 10.27 -5.40 5.38
N ARG A 119 11.01 -5.99 4.43
CA ARG A 119 10.76 -7.34 3.93
C ARG A 119 10.81 -8.37 5.06
N ASP A 120 11.85 -8.33 5.89
CA ASP A 120 12.00 -9.28 7.00
C ASP A 120 10.82 -9.15 7.99
N ALA A 121 10.35 -7.92 8.26
CA ALA A 121 9.17 -7.68 9.09
C ALA A 121 7.83 -8.09 8.44
N LEU A 122 7.79 -8.30 7.12
CA LEU A 122 6.64 -8.87 6.42
C LEU A 122 6.66 -10.41 6.51
N ASP A 123 7.84 -11.02 6.40
CA ASP A 123 8.03 -12.47 6.41
C ASP A 123 7.79 -13.10 7.79
N GLU A 124 7.96 -12.35 8.90
CA GLU A 124 7.59 -12.77 10.26
C GLU A 124 6.12 -13.24 10.39
N LEU A 125 5.25 -12.95 9.41
CA LEU A 125 3.86 -13.40 9.39
C LEU A 125 3.62 -14.72 8.65
N LEU A 126 4.62 -15.21 7.91
CA LEU A 126 4.57 -16.46 7.14
C LEU A 126 5.25 -17.63 7.86
N SER A 127 5.98 -17.34 8.95
CA SER A 127 6.64 -18.30 9.84
C SER A 127 5.77 -18.65 11.04
#